data_AF-A0A6V7JIL4-F1
#
_entry.id   AF-A0A6V7JIL4-F1
#
_cell.length_a   1.000
_cell.length_b   1.000
_cell.length_c   1.000
_cell.angle_alpha   90.00
_cell.angle_beta   90.00
_cell.angle_gamma   90.00
#
_symmetry.space_group_name_H-M   'P 1'
#
loop_
_entity.id
_entity.type
_entity.pdbx_description
1 polymer ?
#
loop_
_entity_poly.entity_id
_entity_poly.type
_entity_poly.pdbx_seq_one_letter_code
_entity_poly.pdbx_strand_id
1 'polypeptide(L)'
;VCAPKWKNILNNNPNNLYMNGMCYYTLARDNSAFQKPIEKFISPLKDRRRQIAVNINKIGYYYYGMGQFGFSLHSISGEPIWDSMVGAPGTYNWDGTPALVMENSPGQLSTFVPEDANDDTNFG
;
A
#
# COMPACT_ATOMS: atom_id res chain seq x y z
N VAL A 1 10.19 -6.79 2.49
CA VAL A 1 10.33 -7.05 1.02
C VAL A 1 9.05 -6.62 0.33
N CYS A 2 9.10 -5.98 -0.84
CA CYS A 2 7.90 -5.46 -1.50
C CYS A 2 7.69 -6.02 -2.91
N ALA A 3 6.44 -6.01 -3.35
CA ALA A 3 5.98 -6.41 -4.67
C ALA A 3 5.08 -5.29 -5.24
N PRO A 4 5.66 -4.19 -5.76
CA PRO A 4 4.89 -3.03 -6.21
C PRO A 4 3.95 -3.32 -7.39
N LYS A 5 4.25 -4.36 -8.18
CA LYS A 5 3.40 -4.80 -9.30
C LYS A 5 2.40 -5.90 -8.90
N TRP A 6 2.27 -6.23 -7.62
CA TRP A 6 1.26 -7.17 -7.16
C TRP A 6 -0.14 -6.64 -7.50
N LYS A 7 -0.98 -7.52 -8.04
CA LYS A 7 -2.33 -7.19 -8.52
C LYS A 7 -3.38 -7.79 -7.61
N ASN A 8 -4.35 -6.96 -7.26
CA ASN A 8 -5.56 -7.36 -6.55
C ASN A 8 -6.67 -7.61 -7.57
N ILE A 9 -7.29 -8.80 -7.51
CA ILE A 9 -8.46 -9.14 -8.31
C ILE A 9 -9.68 -8.85 -7.45
N LEU A 10 -10.43 -7.79 -7.78
CA LEU A 10 -11.64 -7.47 -7.05
C LEU A 10 -12.87 -8.17 -7.66
N ASN A 11 -13.74 -8.65 -6.77
CA ASN A 11 -15.01 -9.30 -7.11
C ASN A 11 -14.89 -10.51 -8.06
N ASN A 12 -13.75 -11.19 -8.07
CA ASN A 12 -13.44 -12.29 -8.99
C ASN A 12 -13.60 -11.92 -10.48
N ASN A 13 -13.62 -10.63 -10.81
CA ASN A 13 -13.66 -10.16 -12.18
C ASN A 13 -12.21 -9.97 -12.67
N PRO A 14 -11.72 -10.81 -13.60
CA PRO A 14 -10.34 -10.71 -14.10
C PRO A 14 -10.07 -9.41 -14.88
N ASN A 15 -11.10 -8.65 -15.24
CA ASN A 15 -10.96 -7.35 -15.89
C ASN A 15 -10.75 -6.20 -14.88
N ASN A 16 -11.01 -6.43 -13.59
CA ASN A 16 -10.83 -5.44 -12.52
C ASN A 16 -9.51 -5.69 -11.76
N LEU A 17 -8.41 -5.58 -12.49
CA LEU A 17 -7.05 -5.77 -11.97
C LEU A 17 -6.47 -4.45 -11.50
N TYR A 18 -6.31 -4.30 -10.19
CA TYR A 18 -5.68 -3.13 -9.59
C TYR A 18 -4.26 -3.44 -9.13
N MET A 19 -3.30 -2.63 -9.57
CA MET A 19 -1.90 -2.75 -9.21
C MET A 19 -1.62 -2.00 -7.91
N ASN A 20 -2.28 -2.44 -6.83
CA ASN A 20 -2.17 -1.77 -5.53
C ASN A 20 -0.75 -1.86 -4.94
N GLY A 21 -0.02 -2.92 -5.28
CA GLY A 21 1.24 -3.25 -4.62
C GLY A 21 1.04 -3.78 -3.20
N MET A 22 2.08 -4.38 -2.64
CA MET A 22 2.10 -4.87 -1.27
C MET A 22 3.53 -5.05 -0.76
N CYS A 23 3.68 -5.16 0.55
CA CYS A 23 4.93 -5.59 1.18
C CYS A 23 4.70 -6.76 2.13
N TYR A 24 5.74 -7.55 2.30
CA TYR A 24 5.86 -8.65 3.26
C TYR A 24 6.82 -8.24 4.37
N TYR A 25 6.44 -8.59 5.59
CA TYR A 25 7.20 -8.28 6.80
C TYR A 25 7.51 -9.55 7.60
N THR A 26 8.74 -9.65 8.10
CA THR A 26 9.18 -10.67 9.06
C THR A 26 10.31 -10.12 9.91
N LEU A 27 10.37 -10.51 11.19
CA LEU A 27 11.50 -10.23 12.07
C LEU A 27 12.58 -11.29 11.83
N ALA A 28 13.69 -10.88 11.21
CA ALA A 28 14.78 -11.77 10.81
C ALA A 28 15.87 -11.86 11.88
N ARG A 29 15.56 -12.52 13.02
CA ARG A 29 16.56 -12.74 14.09
C ARG A 29 17.60 -13.80 13.74
N ASP A 30 17.22 -14.75 12.89
CA ASP A 30 18.06 -15.82 12.37
C ASP A 30 17.48 -16.36 11.05
N ASN A 31 18.15 -17.33 10.43
CA ASN A 31 17.76 -17.89 9.13
C ASN A 31 16.38 -18.60 9.16
N SER A 32 15.90 -19.05 10.31
CA SER A 32 14.59 -19.71 10.43
C SER A 32 13.43 -18.75 10.18
N ALA A 33 13.66 -17.43 10.31
CA ALA A 33 12.65 -16.40 10.05
C ALA A 33 12.12 -16.39 8.61
N PHE A 34 12.87 -16.98 7.67
CA PHE A 34 12.49 -17.15 6.26
C PHE A 34 12.03 -18.57 5.91
N GLN A 35 12.13 -19.51 6.86
CA GLN A 35 11.72 -20.91 6.70
C GLN A 35 10.31 -21.17 7.24
N LYS A 36 9.46 -20.15 7.23
CA LYS A 36 8.06 -20.22 7.68
C LYS A 36 7.14 -19.50 6.69
N PRO A 37 5.85 -19.86 6.64
CA PRO A 37 4.88 -19.10 5.87
C PRO A 37 4.89 -17.62 6.26
N ILE A 38 4.64 -16.75 5.29
CA ILE A 38 4.52 -15.32 5.57
C ILE A 38 3.20 -15.07 6.29
N GLU A 39 3.28 -14.55 7.51
CA GLU A 39 2.11 -14.28 8.35
C GLU A 39 1.56 -12.86 8.17
N LYS A 40 2.39 -11.92 7.69
CA LYS A 40 2.05 -10.48 7.67
C LYS A 40 2.29 -9.84 6.30
N PHE A 41 1.21 -9.25 5.78
CA PHE A 41 1.18 -8.52 4.52
C PHE A 41 0.74 -7.08 4.78
N ILE A 42 1.49 -6.12 4.26
CA ILE A 42 1.18 -4.69 4.32
C ILE A 42 0.59 -4.31 2.96
N SER A 43 -0.69 -3.95 2.93
CA SER A 43 -1.45 -3.71 1.71
C SER A 43 -2.50 -2.61 1.92
N PRO A 44 -2.09 -1.38 2.30
CA PRO A 44 -3.03 -0.32 2.69
C PRO A 44 -3.93 0.14 1.54
N LEU A 45 -3.49 -0.04 0.29
CA LEU A 45 -4.17 0.45 -0.91
C LEU A 45 -5.24 -0.50 -1.46
N LYS A 46 -5.60 -1.58 -0.75
CA LYS A 46 -6.53 -2.60 -1.23
C LYS A 46 -8.02 -2.32 -0.95
N ASP A 47 -8.37 -1.19 -0.31
CA ASP A 47 -9.78 -0.86 -0.03
C ASP A 47 -10.55 -0.75 -1.34
N ARG A 48 -11.54 -1.63 -1.51
CA ARG A 48 -12.35 -1.75 -2.73
C ARG A 48 -13.07 -0.45 -3.09
N ARG A 49 -13.45 0.35 -2.09
CA ARG A 49 -14.19 1.60 -2.28
C ARG A 49 -13.30 2.76 -2.71
N ARG A 50 -11.98 2.59 -2.65
CA ARG A 50 -10.99 3.63 -2.95
C ARG A 50 -10.12 3.31 -4.16
N GLN A 51 -10.56 2.40 -5.03
CA GLN A 51 -9.78 2.04 -6.23
C GLN A 51 -9.91 3.09 -7.32
N ILE A 52 -11.13 3.57 -7.52
CA ILE A 52 -11.51 4.59 -8.50
C ILE A 52 -12.24 5.70 -7.74
N ALA A 53 -11.90 6.94 -8.04
CA ALA A 53 -12.65 8.11 -7.62
C ALA A 53 -13.25 8.79 -8.85
N VAL A 54 -14.31 9.58 -8.65
CA VAL A 54 -15.02 10.27 -9.72
C VAL A 54 -14.96 11.76 -9.45
N ASN A 55 -14.44 12.52 -10.42
CA ASN A 55 -14.37 13.97 -10.31
C ASN A 55 -15.73 14.65 -10.58
N ILE A 56 -15.78 15.98 -10.42
CA ILE A 56 -16.98 16.79 -10.66
C ILE A 56 -17.57 16.63 -12.08
N ASN A 57 -16.74 16.27 -13.06
CA ASN A 57 -17.13 16.06 -14.45
C ASN A 57 -17.56 14.62 -14.74
N LYS A 58 -17.74 13.78 -13.71
CA LYS A 58 -18.08 12.35 -13.80
C LYS A 58 -17.03 11.50 -14.53
N ILE A 59 -15.79 11.97 -14.56
CA ILE A 59 -14.66 11.21 -15.13
C ILE A 59 -14.01 10.42 -13.99
N GLY A 60 -13.97 9.10 -14.16
CA GLY A 60 -13.30 8.19 -13.24
C GLY A 60 -11.78 8.23 -13.42
N TYR A 61 -11.04 8.17 -12.32
CA TYR A 61 -9.58 8.06 -12.32
C TYR A 61 -9.10 7.12 -11.21
N TYR A 62 -7.87 6.64 -11.33
CA TYR A 62 -7.29 5.73 -10.35
C TYR A 62 -6.93 6.47 -9.07
N TYR A 63 -7.62 6.14 -7.98
CA TYR A 63 -7.30 6.68 -6.66
C TYR A 63 -6.21 5.82 -6.01
N TYR A 64 -6.54 4.60 -5.57
CA TYR A 64 -5.56 3.59 -5.15
C TYR A 64 -5.32 2.49 -6.19
N GLY A 65 -6.12 2.47 -7.26
CA GLY A 65 -6.15 1.37 -8.24
C GLY A 65 -4.81 1.05 -8.88
N MET A 66 -3.92 2.04 -9.02
CA MET A 66 -2.58 1.87 -9.59
C MET A 66 -1.48 2.22 -8.60
N GLY A 67 -1.78 2.20 -7.30
CA GLY A 67 -0.93 2.77 -6.26
C GLY A 67 0.53 2.31 -6.24
N GLN A 68 0.82 1.07 -6.64
CA GLN A 68 2.17 0.51 -6.67
C GLN A 68 2.92 0.63 -5.33
N PHE A 69 2.20 0.42 -4.22
CA PHE A 69 2.76 0.48 -2.88
C PHE A 69 3.98 -0.45 -2.75
N GLY A 70 5.07 0.08 -2.19
CA GLY A 70 6.33 -0.64 -2.08
C GLY A 70 7.26 -0.44 -3.27
N PHE A 71 7.03 0.60 -4.09
CA PHE A 71 7.91 0.94 -5.20
C PHE A 71 9.30 1.40 -4.72
N SER A 72 9.32 2.20 -3.66
CA SER A 72 10.50 2.57 -2.90
C SER A 72 10.25 2.36 -1.41
N LEU A 73 11.30 2.16 -0.64
CA LEU A 73 11.22 1.98 0.81
C LEU A 73 12.47 2.59 1.47
N HIS A 74 12.25 3.35 2.52
CA HIS A 74 13.30 3.91 3.35
C HIS A 74 12.97 3.68 4.82
N SER A 75 13.86 3.00 5.55
CA SER A 75 13.73 2.78 6.99
C SER A 75 14.30 3.98 7.74
N ILE A 76 13.53 4.52 8.69
CA ILE A 76 13.80 5.79 9.37
C ILE A 76 14.44 5.54 10.76
N SER A 77 14.03 4.49 11.47
CA SER A 77 14.49 4.17 12.82
C SER A 77 15.15 2.80 12.91
N GLY A 78 16.06 2.65 13.89
CA GLY A 78 16.70 1.38 14.25
C GLY A 78 15.89 0.58 15.27
N GLU A 79 16.23 -0.71 15.42
CA GLU A 79 15.56 -1.66 16.33
C GLU A 79 15.47 -1.19 17.79
N PRO A 80 14.43 -1.60 18.56
CA PRO A 80 13.46 -2.67 18.27
C PRO A 80 12.12 -2.20 17.67
N ILE A 81 11.95 -0.90 17.42
CA ILE A 81 10.76 -0.31 16.81
C ILE A 81 11.20 0.38 15.53
N TRP A 82 10.76 -0.14 14.39
CA TRP A 82 11.10 0.40 13.08
C TRP A 82 9.93 1.16 12.47
N ASP A 83 10.26 2.29 11.87
CA ASP A 83 9.39 3.05 10.99
C ASP A 83 9.98 3.01 9.58
N SER A 84 9.11 2.95 8.57
CA SER A 84 9.51 3.02 7.18
C SER A 84 8.59 3.92 6.38
N MET A 85 9.19 4.82 5.58
CA MET A 85 8.49 5.47 4.50
C MET A 85 8.47 4.53 3.30
N VAL A 86 7.29 4.36 2.71
CA VAL A 86 7.06 3.50 1.55
C VAL A 86 6.44 4.33 0.44
N GLY A 87 7.02 4.30 -0.75
CA GLY A 87 6.50 5.01 -1.91
C GLY A 87 5.34 4.28 -2.59
N ALA A 88 4.35 5.05 -3.01
CA ALA A 88 3.20 4.59 -3.79
C ALA A 88 2.93 5.56 -4.97
N PRO A 89 3.74 5.52 -6.04
CA PRO A 89 3.76 6.54 -7.09
C PRO A 89 2.49 6.58 -7.96
N GLY A 90 1.71 5.51 -8.06
CA GLY A 90 0.51 5.49 -8.90
C GLY A 90 -0.79 5.77 -8.15
N THR A 91 -0.70 6.33 -6.94
CA THR A 91 -1.87 6.86 -6.22
C THR A 91 -2.29 8.19 -6.80
N TYR A 92 -3.55 8.56 -6.62
CA TYR A 92 -4.09 9.88 -6.99
C TYR A 92 -3.78 10.23 -8.46
N ASN A 93 -4.13 9.32 -9.36
CA ASN A 93 -3.88 9.43 -10.79
C ASN A 93 -2.41 9.73 -11.17
N TRP A 94 -1.47 9.07 -10.48
CA TRP A 94 -0.02 9.21 -10.67
C TRP A 94 0.62 10.46 -10.07
N ASP A 95 -0.08 11.20 -9.22
CA ASP A 95 0.55 12.25 -8.40
C ASP A 95 1.47 11.60 -7.35
N GLY A 96 1.06 10.44 -6.83
CA GLY A 96 1.84 9.66 -5.90
C GLY A 96 1.74 10.15 -4.46
N THR A 97 2.02 9.24 -3.53
CA THR A 97 2.02 9.56 -2.09
C THR A 97 3.05 8.73 -1.35
N PRO A 98 3.73 9.29 -0.33
CA PRO A 98 4.46 8.50 0.64
C PRO A 98 3.47 7.88 1.64
N ALA A 99 3.80 6.70 2.15
CA ALA A 99 3.03 6.05 3.22
C ALA A 99 3.97 5.68 4.37
N LEU A 100 3.55 5.96 5.59
CA LEU A 100 4.30 5.59 6.79
C LEU A 100 3.84 4.22 7.28
N VAL A 101 4.76 3.28 7.43
CA VAL A 101 4.54 1.99 8.08
C VAL A 101 5.29 2.00 9.40
N MET A 102 4.60 1.71 10.49
CA MET A 102 5.16 1.72 11.85
C MET A 102 4.96 0.37 12.51
N GLU A 103 5.92 -0.03 13.33
CA GLU A 103 5.76 -1.13 14.27
C GLU A 103 5.47 -0.60 15.68
N ASN A 104 4.18 -0.57 16.06
CA ASN A 104 3.75 -0.02 17.35
C ASN A 104 4.21 -0.86 18.55
N SER A 105 4.32 -2.17 18.33
CA SER A 105 4.90 -3.17 19.24
C SER A 105 5.43 -4.33 18.38
N PRO A 106 6.35 -5.19 18.88
CA PRO A 106 6.91 -6.28 18.07
C PRO A 106 5.82 -7.13 17.37
N GLY A 107 5.78 -7.03 16.05
CA GLY A 107 4.81 -7.66 15.16
C GLY A 107 3.53 -6.86 14.91
N GLN A 108 3.19 -5.82 15.67
CA GLN A 108 1.97 -5.04 15.49
C GLN A 108 2.21 -3.85 14.57
N LEU A 109 1.80 -4.00 13.31
CA LEU A 109 2.00 -2.98 12.29
C LEU A 109 0.81 -2.04 12.19
N SER A 110 1.09 -0.77 11.92
CA SER A 110 0.12 0.21 11.44
C SER A 110 0.62 0.88 10.16
N THR A 111 -0.31 1.44 9.39
CA THR A 111 0.03 2.13 8.16
C THR A 111 -0.80 3.40 8.03
N PHE A 112 -0.15 4.49 7.69
CA PHE A 112 -0.77 5.78 7.41
C PHE A 112 -0.47 6.16 5.96
N VAL A 113 -1.54 6.41 5.20
CA VAL A 113 -1.49 6.93 3.83
C VAL A 113 -2.13 8.32 3.89
N PRO A 114 -1.37 9.40 3.64
CA PRO A 114 -1.93 10.75 3.56
C PRO A 114 -2.93 10.83 2.43
N GLU A 115 -4.09 11.44 2.68
CA GLU A 115 -5.04 11.78 1.61
C GLU A 115 -4.46 12.87 0.71
N ASP A 116 -4.91 12.91 -0.54
CA ASP A 116 -4.56 14.00 -1.45
C ASP A 116 -5.24 15.31 -0.98
N ALA A 117 -4.43 16.35 -0.79
CA ALA A 117 -4.89 17.64 -0.30
C ALA A 117 -5.75 18.39 -1.34
N ASN A 118 -5.71 17.99 -2.61
CA ASN A 118 -6.47 18.58 -3.70
C ASN A 118 -7.70 17.72 -4.10
N ASP A 119 -8.08 16.76 -3.25
CA ASP A 119 -9.08 15.75 -3.58
C ASP A 119 -10.53 16.24 -3.38
N ASP A 120 -11.12 16.85 -4.42
CA ASP A 120 -12.53 17.28 -4.45
C ASP A 120 -13.51 16.16 -4.85
N THR A 121 -13.22 14.90 -4.51
CA THR A 121 -13.89 13.76 -5.17
C THR A 121 -14.84 12.95 -4.32
N ASN A 122 -15.80 12.31 -5.02
CA ASN A 122 -16.77 11.40 -4.42
C ASN A 122 -16.40 9.96 -4.80
N PHE A 123 -16.37 9.09 -3.79
CA PHE A 123 -16.24 7.65 -3.99
C PHE A 123 -17.60 7.08 -4.42
N GLY A 124 -17.63 6.48 -5.61
CA GLY A 124 -18.83 5.87 -6.21
C GLY A 124 -19.14 4.46 -5.72
#